data_AF-A0A1B6CTJ1-F1
#
_entry.id   AF-A0A1B6CTJ1-F1
#
_cell.length_a   1.000
_cell.length_b   1.000
_cell.length_c   1.000
_cell.angle_alpha   90.00
_cell.angle_beta   90.00
_cell.angle_gamma   90.00
#
_symmetry.space_group_name_H-M   'P 1'
#
loop_
_entity.id
_entity.type
_entity.pdbx_description
1 polymer ?
#
loop_
_entity_poly.entity_id
_entity_poly.type
_entity_poly.pdbx_seq_one_letter_code
_entity_poly.pdbx_strand_id
1 'polypeptide(L)'
;MSQNDKIIRIPGKNLQISETNEEIDFRQNAYHDFKEVLKKKLCCTVCNKPISRNIFSGKEICIHTSLSVLMCSECHSFYGDGSFSMDEDGDDKYCRWCGQGGTLFCCAACSCAFCKKCIKNNLNRKVLNDVEKDDWKCFVCDPEPLYP
;
A
#
# COMPACT_ATOMS: atom_id res chain seq x y z
N MET A 1 8.02 -18.55 -25.85
CA MET A 1 8.26 -18.07 -24.48
C MET A 1 7.27 -16.94 -24.27
N SER A 2 6.11 -17.23 -23.66
CA SER A 2 5.03 -16.25 -23.55
C SER A 2 5.48 -15.10 -22.66
N GLN A 3 5.57 -13.90 -23.22
CA GLN A 3 5.55 -12.67 -22.44
C GLN A 3 4.27 -12.74 -21.59
N ASN A 4 4.41 -12.95 -20.28
CA ASN A 4 3.31 -12.63 -19.38
C ASN A 4 3.23 -11.11 -19.39
N ASP A 5 2.31 -10.57 -20.18
CA ASP A 5 2.10 -9.13 -20.26
C ASP A 5 1.66 -8.62 -18.89
N LYS A 6 2.60 -8.08 -18.10
CA LYS A 6 2.31 -7.45 -16.83
C LYS A 6 1.30 -6.32 -17.05
N ILE A 7 0.32 -6.21 -16.14
CA ILE A 7 -0.63 -5.11 -16.16
C ILE A 7 0.10 -3.80 -15.83
N ILE A 8 0.11 -2.85 -16.75
CA ILE A 8 0.62 -1.50 -16.48
C ILE A 8 -0.41 -0.75 -15.64
N ARG A 9 -0.01 -0.33 -14.44
CA ARG A 9 -0.87 0.39 -13.49
C ARG A 9 -0.71 1.90 -13.65
N ILE A 10 -1.80 2.57 -13.99
CA ILE A 10 -1.87 4.01 -14.26
C ILE A 10 -2.75 4.68 -13.18
N PRO A 11 -2.22 5.71 -12.47
CA PRO A 11 -3.00 6.51 -11.53
C PRO A 11 -4.32 7.02 -12.14
N GLY A 12 -5.41 6.92 -11.38
CA GLY A 12 -6.74 7.38 -11.82
C GLY A 12 -7.42 6.53 -12.90
N LYS A 13 -6.80 5.44 -13.38
CA LYS A 13 -7.42 4.51 -14.34
C LYS A 13 -7.61 3.11 -13.77
N ASN A 14 -6.51 2.44 -13.44
CA ASN A 14 -6.51 1.05 -12.97
C ASN A 14 -5.54 0.83 -11.79
N LEU A 15 -5.06 1.90 -11.16
CA LEU A 15 -4.21 1.88 -9.98
C LEU A 15 -5.00 2.36 -8.74
N GLN A 16 -5.98 1.56 -8.35
CA GLN A 16 -6.76 1.76 -7.14
C GLN A 16 -7.27 0.41 -6.65
N ILE A 17 -7.20 0.20 -5.34
CA ILE A 17 -7.84 -0.94 -4.68
C ILE A 17 -9.33 -0.65 -4.54
N SER A 18 -10.16 -1.59 -4.96
CA SER A 18 -11.60 -1.58 -4.70
C SER A 18 -11.90 -2.40 -3.44
N GLU A 19 -12.81 -1.90 -2.61
CA GLU A 19 -13.34 -2.67 -1.47
C GLU A 19 -14.03 -3.95 -1.98
N THR A 20 -13.65 -5.09 -1.43
CA THR A 20 -14.29 -6.38 -1.74
C THR A 20 -15.30 -6.75 -0.65
N ASN A 21 -16.18 -7.71 -0.93
CA ASN A 21 -17.12 -8.20 0.09
C ASN A 21 -16.36 -8.82 1.28
N GLU A 22 -15.25 -9.50 1.01
CA GLU A 22 -14.39 -10.10 2.03
C GLU A 22 -13.78 -9.02 2.95
N GLU A 23 -13.36 -7.89 2.38
CA GLU A 23 -12.87 -6.75 3.16
C GLU A 23 -13.98 -6.15 4.04
N ILE A 24 -15.19 -5.99 3.48
CA ILE A 24 -16.34 -5.45 4.21
C ILE A 24 -16.68 -6.37 5.39
N ASP A 25 -16.79 -7.68 5.15
CA ASP A 25 -17.07 -8.68 6.18
C ASP A 25 -15.98 -8.70 7.25
N PHE A 26 -14.71 -8.61 6.86
CA PHE A 26 -13.60 -8.49 7.80
C PHE A 26 -13.76 -7.27 8.70
N ARG A 27 -14.03 -6.09 8.12
CA ARG A 27 -14.17 -4.83 8.86
C ARG A 27 -15.35 -4.86 9.83
N GLN A 28 -16.49 -5.40 9.40
CA GLN A 28 -17.68 -5.51 10.25
C GLN A 28 -17.42 -6.43 11.46
N ASN A 29 -16.67 -7.53 11.26
CA ASN A 29 -16.33 -8.45 12.33
C ASN A 29 -15.23 -7.91 13.26
N ALA A 30 -14.18 -7.30 12.73
CA ALA A 30 -13.03 -6.82 13.49
C ALA A 30 -13.28 -5.47 14.20
N TYR A 31 -14.17 -4.64 13.66
CA TYR A 31 -14.41 -3.26 14.12
C TYR A 31 -15.88 -2.96 14.41
N HIS A 32 -16.60 -3.94 14.96
CA HIS A 32 -18.01 -3.76 15.33
C HIS A 32 -18.26 -2.71 16.45
N ASP A 33 -17.23 -2.36 17.22
CA ASP A 33 -17.25 -1.31 18.25
C ASP A 33 -16.12 -0.30 17.99
N PHE A 34 -16.47 0.99 17.98
CA PHE A 34 -15.51 2.08 17.80
C PHE A 34 -14.38 2.05 18.87
N LYS A 35 -14.63 1.47 20.04
CA LYS A 35 -13.59 1.27 21.07
C LYS A 35 -12.43 0.41 20.58
N GLU A 36 -12.67 -0.56 19.70
CA GLU A 36 -11.59 -1.37 19.11
C GLU A 36 -10.71 -0.53 18.18
N VAL A 37 -11.31 0.39 17.43
CA VAL A 37 -10.59 1.35 16.59
C VAL A 37 -9.71 2.26 17.46
N LEU A 38 -10.21 2.71 18.62
CA LEU A 38 -9.45 3.58 19.54
C LEU A 38 -8.22 2.91 20.16
N LYS A 39 -8.18 1.57 20.23
CA LYS A 39 -6.99 0.83 20.71
C LYS A 39 -5.89 0.74 19.65
N LYS A 40 -6.20 0.99 18.39
CA LYS A 40 -5.24 0.86 17.28
C LYS A 40 -4.32 2.08 17.22
N LYS A 41 -3.05 1.83 16.86
CA LYS A 41 -2.05 2.88 16.71
C LYS A 41 -2.23 3.58 15.37
N LEU A 42 -2.70 4.83 15.40
CA LEU A 42 -2.89 5.65 14.20
C LEU A 42 -1.56 6.31 13.79
N CYS A 43 -0.85 5.67 12.86
CA CYS A 43 0.44 6.13 12.34
C CYS A 43 0.43 6.25 10.82
N CYS A 44 1.24 7.15 10.29
CA CYS A 44 1.55 7.16 8.87
C CYS A 44 2.21 5.84 8.46
N THR A 45 1.67 5.15 7.47
CA THR A 45 2.19 3.85 7.00
C THR A 45 3.54 3.95 6.28
N VAL A 46 3.93 5.16 5.84
CA VAL A 46 5.24 5.39 5.22
C VAL A 46 6.35 5.67 6.25
N CYS A 47 6.12 6.65 7.14
CA CYS A 47 7.15 7.13 8.07
C CYS A 47 6.97 6.65 9.53
N ASN A 48 5.88 5.94 9.83
CA ASN A 48 5.51 5.42 11.17
C ASN A 48 5.36 6.50 12.26
N LYS A 49 5.28 7.78 11.88
CA LYS A 49 4.99 8.88 12.83
C LYS A 49 3.53 8.77 13.29
N PRO A 50 3.25 8.92 14.61
CA PRO A 50 1.88 9.00 15.11
C PRO A 50 1.16 10.19 14.50
N ILE A 51 -0.02 9.95 13.94
CA ILE A 51 -0.89 11.01 13.41
C ILE A 51 -2.13 11.24 14.27
N SER A 52 -2.30 10.48 15.36
CA SER A 52 -3.42 10.66 16.31
C SER A 52 -3.60 12.11 16.75
N ARG A 53 -2.50 12.85 16.97
CA ARG A 53 -2.55 14.28 17.30
C ARG A 53 -3.19 15.13 16.21
N ASN A 54 -2.99 14.81 14.93
CA ASN A 54 -3.61 15.52 13.81
C ASN A 54 -5.14 15.34 13.86
N ILE A 55 -5.59 14.12 14.12
CA ILE A 55 -7.01 13.77 14.26
C ILE A 55 -7.65 14.56 15.39
N PHE A 56 -7.04 14.56 16.58
CA PHE A 56 -7.56 15.30 17.74
C PHE A 56 -7.49 16.83 17.57
N SER A 57 -6.62 17.31 16.69
CA SER A 57 -6.46 18.75 16.41
C SER A 57 -7.27 19.21 15.19
N GLY A 58 -8.11 18.35 14.60
CA GLY A 58 -8.91 18.66 13.42
C GLY A 58 -8.10 18.92 12.15
N LYS A 59 -6.85 18.47 12.10
CA LYS A 59 -6.02 18.55 10.88
C LYS A 59 -6.41 17.44 9.93
N GLU A 60 -6.31 17.73 8.64
CA GLU A 60 -6.58 16.75 7.59
C GLU A 60 -5.71 15.51 7.73
N ILE A 61 -6.35 14.37 7.49
CA ILE A 61 -5.73 13.06 7.39
C ILE A 61 -5.59 12.76 5.90
N CYS A 62 -4.39 12.35 5.47
CA CYS A 62 -4.17 11.98 4.09
C CYS A 62 -4.32 10.47 3.93
N ILE A 63 -4.98 10.05 2.85
CA ILE A 63 -5.11 8.65 2.45
C ILE A 63 -4.30 8.42 1.19
N HIS A 64 -3.60 7.29 1.13
CA HIS A 64 -2.88 6.88 -0.05
C HIS A 64 -3.85 6.56 -1.20
N THR A 65 -3.70 7.27 -2.31
CA THR A 65 -4.61 7.21 -3.47
C THR A 65 -4.78 5.81 -4.05
N SER A 66 -3.68 5.04 -4.17
CA SER A 66 -3.73 3.68 -4.72
C SER A 66 -4.03 2.58 -3.71
N LEU A 67 -3.53 2.71 -2.47
CA LEU A 67 -3.51 1.63 -1.47
C LEU A 67 -4.59 1.79 -0.39
N SER A 68 -5.27 2.94 -0.35
CA SER A 68 -6.30 3.25 0.67
C SER A 68 -5.79 3.16 2.12
N VAL A 69 -4.50 3.38 2.34
CA VAL A 69 -3.85 3.35 3.67
C VAL A 69 -3.50 4.75 4.20
N LEU A 70 -3.29 4.84 5.51
CA LEU A 70 -3.08 6.10 6.23
C LEU A 70 -1.70 6.74 5.94
N MET A 71 -1.68 8.06 5.68
CA MET A 71 -0.45 8.84 5.48
C MET A 71 -0.47 10.18 6.22
N CYS A 72 0.71 10.67 6.60
CA CYS A 72 0.88 12.06 7.03
C CYS A 72 1.00 12.98 5.80
N SER A 73 0.73 14.27 5.99
CA SER A 73 0.75 15.27 4.92
C SER A 73 2.11 15.39 4.24
N GLU A 74 3.22 15.22 4.96
CA GLU A 74 4.56 15.29 4.36
C GLU A 74 4.81 14.10 3.42
N CYS A 75 4.41 12.89 3.82
CA CYS A 75 4.56 11.70 2.98
C CYS A 75 3.60 11.75 1.79
N HIS A 76 2.38 12.24 1.98
CA HIS A 76 1.43 12.43 0.88
C HIS A 76 1.93 13.45 -0.14
N SER A 77 2.46 14.59 0.32
CA SER A 77 3.05 15.61 -0.56
C SER A 77 4.27 15.06 -1.32
N PHE A 78 5.15 14.31 -0.65
CA PHE A 78 6.28 13.67 -1.30
C PHE A 78 5.88 12.62 -2.35
N TYR A 79 4.81 11.85 -2.07
CA TYR A 79 4.32 10.81 -2.98
C TYR A 79 3.85 11.37 -4.33
N GLY A 80 3.29 12.58 -4.33
CA GLY A 80 2.78 13.22 -5.53
C GLY A 80 1.54 12.52 -6.10
N ASP A 81 1.45 12.43 -7.41
CA ASP A 81 0.33 11.83 -8.15
C ASP A 81 0.43 10.31 -8.31
N GLY A 82 1.56 9.72 -7.94
CA GLY A 82 1.85 8.29 -8.14
C GLY A 82 2.21 7.92 -9.58
N SER A 83 2.47 8.89 -10.46
CA SER A 83 2.94 8.62 -11.83
C SER A 83 4.42 8.30 -11.81
N PHE A 84 4.77 7.00 -11.92
CA PHE A 84 6.14 6.53 -11.84
C PHE A 84 6.66 6.11 -13.21
N SER A 85 7.95 6.36 -13.45
CA SER A 85 8.63 5.81 -14.63
C SER A 85 8.96 4.35 -14.41
N MET A 86 8.92 3.58 -15.49
CA MET A 86 9.25 2.15 -15.49
C MET A 86 10.70 1.90 -15.93
N ASP A 87 11.24 0.76 -15.56
CA ASP A 87 12.50 0.22 -16.06
C ASP A 87 12.33 -0.57 -17.37
N GLU A 88 13.39 -1.25 -17.81
CA GLU A 88 13.43 -2.02 -19.05
C GLU A 88 12.55 -3.28 -18.99
N ASP A 89 12.25 -3.76 -17.79
CA ASP A 89 11.40 -4.93 -17.52
C ASP A 89 9.92 -4.57 -17.34
N GLY A 90 9.59 -3.26 -17.40
CA GLY A 90 8.23 -2.75 -17.26
C GLY A 90 7.76 -2.62 -15.81
N ASP A 91 8.69 -2.60 -14.86
CA ASP A 91 8.42 -2.41 -13.43
C ASP A 91 8.63 -0.95 -13.00
N ASP A 92 7.82 -0.49 -12.04
CA ASP A 92 7.91 0.84 -11.44
C ASP A 92 9.29 1.01 -10.76
N LYS A 93 10.03 2.05 -11.13
CA LYS A 93 11.34 2.38 -10.53
C LYS A 93 11.27 2.82 -9.06
N TYR A 94 10.08 3.03 -8.54
CA TYR A 94 9.82 3.57 -7.21
C TYR A 94 8.82 2.70 -6.45
N CYS A 95 9.02 2.59 -5.14
CA CYS A 95 8.12 1.87 -4.26
C CYS A 95 6.71 2.47 -4.32
N ARG A 96 5.73 1.65 -4.70
CA ARG A 96 4.32 2.03 -4.82
C ARG A 96 3.71 2.55 -3.52
N TRP A 97 4.28 2.22 -2.37
CA TRP A 97 3.81 2.69 -1.05
C TRP A 97 4.41 4.05 -0.63
N CYS A 98 5.69 4.31 -0.93
CA CYS A 98 6.38 5.49 -0.39
C CYS A 98 7.00 6.42 -1.43
N GLY A 99 6.99 6.07 -2.72
CA GLY A 99 7.61 6.86 -3.78
C GLY A 99 9.14 6.86 -3.77
N GLN A 100 9.80 6.08 -2.91
CA GLN A 100 11.26 5.99 -2.86
C GLN A 100 11.79 4.88 -3.77
N GLY A 101 12.90 5.13 -4.46
CA GLY A 101 13.65 4.12 -5.22
C GLY A 101 14.55 3.25 -4.32
N GLY A 102 15.34 2.39 -4.95
CA GLY A 102 16.27 1.46 -4.29
C GLY A 102 15.96 0.01 -4.64
N THR A 103 16.23 -0.93 -3.72
CA THR A 103 15.85 -2.34 -3.90
C THR A 103 14.36 -2.53 -3.67
N LEU A 104 13.66 -3.03 -4.69
CA LEU A 104 12.22 -3.25 -4.69
C LEU A 104 11.91 -4.72 -4.97
N PHE A 105 10.79 -5.19 -4.44
CA PHE A 105 10.15 -6.44 -4.82
C PHE A 105 9.11 -6.12 -5.89
N CYS A 106 9.25 -6.72 -7.08
CA CYS A 106 8.37 -6.50 -8.22
C CYS A 106 7.21 -7.49 -8.21
N CYS A 107 6.01 -7.02 -8.56
CA CYS A 107 4.84 -7.88 -8.71
C CYS A 107 4.99 -8.79 -9.94
N ALA A 108 4.60 -10.06 -9.83
CA ALA A 108 4.58 -10.97 -10.97
C ALA A 108 3.49 -10.62 -12.01
N ALA A 109 2.44 -9.89 -11.60
CA ALA A 109 1.24 -9.66 -12.39
C ALA A 109 1.02 -8.21 -12.87
N CYS A 110 1.74 -7.23 -12.33
CA CYS A 110 1.57 -5.82 -12.71
C CYS A 110 2.88 -5.03 -12.56
N SER A 111 2.90 -3.79 -13.04
CA SER A 111 4.10 -2.93 -12.99
C SER A 111 4.50 -2.47 -11.59
N CYS A 112 3.73 -2.78 -10.54
CA CYS A 112 4.00 -2.21 -9.21
C CYS A 112 5.14 -2.93 -8.48
N ALA A 113 5.96 -2.14 -7.80
CA ALA A 113 7.06 -2.64 -6.97
C ALA A 113 7.04 -2.03 -5.57
N PHE A 114 7.59 -2.73 -4.57
CA PHE A 114 7.51 -2.34 -3.15
C PHE A 114 8.85 -2.53 -2.42
N CYS A 115 9.23 -1.57 -1.58
CA CYS A 115 10.48 -1.68 -0.81
C CYS A 115 10.29 -2.48 0.49
N LYS A 116 11.35 -3.18 0.92
CA LYS A 116 11.37 -3.98 2.15
C LYS A 116 10.97 -3.19 3.40
N LYS A 117 11.31 -1.90 3.46
CA LYS A 117 10.98 -1.02 4.59
C LYS A 117 9.48 -0.84 4.76
N CYS A 118 8.74 -0.57 3.68
CA CYS A 118 7.29 -0.38 3.77
C CYS A 118 6.57 -1.67 4.16
N ILE A 119 7.01 -2.80 3.60
CA ILE A 119 6.43 -4.11 3.94
C ILE A 119 6.67 -4.41 5.43
N LYS A 120 7.92 -4.27 5.92
CA LYS A 120 8.27 -4.52 7.33
C LYS A 120 7.54 -3.62 8.32
N ASN A 121 7.29 -2.37 7.94
CA ASN A 121 6.67 -1.39 8.84
C ASN A 121 5.17 -1.64 9.04
N ASN A 122 4.50 -2.22 8.05
CA ASN A 122 3.03 -2.31 8.03
C ASN A 122 2.51 -3.74 8.10
N LEU A 123 3.27 -4.72 7.61
CA LEU A 123 2.80 -6.09 7.44
C LEU A 123 3.56 -7.07 8.33
N ASN A 124 2.93 -8.21 8.60
CA ASN A 124 3.50 -9.24 9.45
C ASN A 124 4.69 -9.96 8.77
N ARG A 125 5.45 -10.73 9.56
CA ARG A 125 6.62 -11.45 9.05
C ARG A 125 6.30 -12.52 8.00
N LYS A 126 5.08 -13.07 7.97
CA LYS A 126 4.71 -14.08 6.97
C LYS A 126 4.69 -13.48 5.57
N VAL A 127 4.12 -12.27 5.44
CA VAL A 127 4.08 -11.54 4.16
C VAL A 127 5.48 -11.29 3.60
N LEU A 128 6.48 -11.05 4.46
CA LEU A 128 7.86 -10.86 4.00
C LEU A 128 8.47 -12.11 3.36
N ASN A 129 8.03 -13.31 3.75
CA ASN A 129 8.50 -14.54 3.11
C ASN A 129 7.80 -14.75 1.76
N ASP A 130 6.56 -14.27 1.62
CA ASP A 130 5.78 -14.42 0.40
C ASP A 130 6.24 -13.47 -0.71
N VAL A 131 6.73 -12.27 -0.38
CA VAL A 131 7.20 -11.30 -1.38
C VAL A 131 8.49 -11.71 -2.11
N GLU A 132 9.18 -12.74 -1.63
CA GLU A 132 10.39 -13.30 -2.25
C GLU A 132 10.05 -14.41 -3.27
N LYS A 133 8.77 -14.78 -3.43
CA LYS A 133 8.34 -15.78 -4.41
C LYS A 133 8.17 -15.15 -5.80
N ASP A 134 8.52 -15.91 -6.83
CA ASP A 134 8.44 -15.46 -8.23
C ASP A 134 7.01 -15.21 -8.72
N ASP A 135 6.00 -15.83 -8.09
CA ASP A 135 4.58 -15.69 -8.40
C ASP A 135 3.86 -14.67 -7.51
N TRP A 136 4.60 -13.90 -6.71
CA TRP A 136 4.04 -12.97 -5.76
C TRP A 136 3.17 -11.88 -6.42
N LYS A 137 1.97 -11.70 -5.87
CA LYS A 137 1.06 -10.61 -6.22
C LYS A 137 1.17 -9.49 -5.20
N CYS A 138 1.42 -8.28 -5.68
CA CYS A 138 1.53 -7.12 -4.83
C CYS A 138 0.19 -6.70 -4.22
N PHE A 139 0.24 -5.75 -3.29
CA PHE A 139 -0.91 -5.27 -2.50
C PHE A 139 -1.98 -4.52 -3.31
N VAL A 140 -1.72 -4.22 -4.60
CA VAL A 140 -2.74 -3.69 -5.53
C VAL A 140 -3.46 -4.84 -6.26
N CYS A 141 -2.77 -5.95 -6.53
CA CYS A 141 -3.34 -7.13 -7.17
C CYS A 141 -4.05 -8.05 -6.18
N ASP A 142 -3.56 -8.08 -4.94
CA ASP A 142 -4.11 -8.84 -3.82
C ASP A 142 -4.07 -7.96 -2.55
N PRO A 143 -5.17 -7.24 -2.24
CA PRO A 143 -5.20 -6.27 -1.16
C PRO A 143 -5.44 -6.87 0.22
N GLU A 144 -5.71 -8.18 0.35
CA GLU A 144 -5.99 -8.85 1.63
C GLU A 144 -4.96 -8.53 2.73
N PRO A 145 -3.64 -8.50 2.46
CA PRO A 145 -2.66 -8.15 3.49
C PRO A 145 -2.81 -6.74 4.07
N LEU A 146 -3.52 -5.82 3.39
CA LEU A 146 -3.76 -4.45 3.85
C LEU A 146 -4.99 -4.32 4.77
N TYR A 147 -5.75 -5.40 4.95
CA TYR A 147 -6.90 -5.36 5.85
C TYR A 147 -6.46 -4.97 7.28
N PRO A 148 -7.11 -4.00 7.96
CA PRO A 148 -6.54 -3.32 9.15
C PRO A 148 -6.46 -4.12 10.48
#